data_AF-A0A3N0C0J4-F1
#
_entry.id   AF-A0A3N0C0J4-F1
#
_cell.length_a   1.000
_cell.length_b   1.000
_cell.length_c   1.000
_cell.angle_alpha   90.00
_cell.angle_beta   90.00
_cell.angle_gamma   90.00
#
_symmetry.space_group_name_H-M   'P 1'
#
loop_
_entity.id
_entity.type
_entity.pdbx_description
1 polymer ?
#
loop_
_entity_poly.entity_id
_entity_poly.type
_entity_poly.pdbx_seq_one_letter_code
_entity_poly.pdbx_strand_id
1 'polypeptide(L)'
;MKKIHLLSILFFVALLPLTQLKAQEIIKKKGYTLSFESNFAELDPKLKKRLIESFFEVYPKLAKEYNPNTLKEVKFSVDTNYKGVAATSNGKVTFSSIWMVKHPEDIDVVTHEVMHIVQDYGRSVGPGWLTEGIADYVRSKFGVDNPGAKWTMPDLKPEHSYKNSYRITARFFTWIEKNVKSGTIKAVDASLRDHTYTSAIWTKLTGKDLDGLWADYVKNPQI
;
A
#
# COMPACT_ATOMS: atom_id res chain seq x y z
N MET A 1 3.70 -71.94 13.00
CA MET A 1 3.15 -70.74 13.67
C MET A 1 4.30 -69.79 14.01
N LYS A 2 4.58 -68.78 13.16
CA LYS A 2 5.60 -67.74 13.45
C LYS A 2 4.86 -66.45 13.79
N LYS A 3 5.05 -65.96 15.02
CA LYS A 3 4.47 -64.71 15.52
C LYS A 3 5.23 -63.53 14.93
N ILE A 4 4.52 -62.63 14.26
CA ILE A 4 5.06 -61.35 13.77
C ILE A 4 4.82 -60.32 14.88
N HIS A 5 5.88 -59.73 15.41
CA HIS A 5 5.80 -58.62 16.35
C HIS A 5 5.69 -57.32 15.55
N LEU A 6 4.55 -56.61 15.70
CA LEU A 6 4.34 -55.28 15.16
C LEU A 6 5.02 -54.27 16.09
N LEU A 7 6.07 -53.60 15.62
CA LEU A 7 6.72 -52.51 16.34
C LEU A 7 5.98 -51.21 16.02
N SER A 8 5.22 -50.68 16.98
CA SER A 8 4.57 -49.37 16.85
C SER A 8 5.62 -48.26 17.03
N ILE A 9 5.98 -47.59 15.93
CA ILE A 9 6.84 -46.41 15.96
C ILE A 9 5.98 -45.20 16.33
N LEU A 10 6.15 -44.67 17.54
CA LEU A 10 5.62 -43.36 17.92
C LEU A 10 6.35 -42.27 17.13
N PHE A 11 5.64 -41.60 16.22
CA PHE A 11 6.13 -40.38 15.57
C PHE A 11 6.01 -39.22 16.56
N PHE A 12 7.13 -38.80 17.15
CA PHE A 12 7.22 -37.52 17.87
C PHE A 12 7.28 -36.41 16.83
N VAL A 13 6.16 -35.74 16.56
CA VAL A 13 6.16 -34.48 15.80
C VAL A 13 6.73 -33.40 16.72
N ALA A 14 8.00 -33.07 16.54
CA ALA A 14 8.59 -31.90 17.17
C ALA A 14 7.93 -30.63 16.58
N LEU A 15 7.05 -29.98 17.34
CA LEU A 15 6.63 -28.61 17.03
C LEU A 15 7.85 -27.71 17.19
N LEU A 16 8.48 -27.34 16.08
CA LEU A 16 9.44 -26.24 16.08
C LEU A 16 8.70 -24.97 16.48
N PRO A 17 9.19 -24.21 17.48
CA PRO A 17 8.56 -22.96 17.85
C PRO A 17 8.69 -21.99 16.67
N LEU A 18 7.56 -21.46 16.19
CA LEU A 18 7.58 -20.29 15.33
C LEU A 18 8.27 -19.17 16.12
N THR A 19 9.51 -18.85 15.77
CA THR A 19 10.22 -17.72 16.35
C THR A 19 9.52 -16.45 15.87
N GLN A 20 8.61 -15.91 16.69
CA GLN A 20 8.17 -14.54 16.50
C GLN A 20 9.37 -13.62 16.72
N LEU A 21 9.85 -12.98 15.66
CA LEU A 21 10.77 -11.87 15.79
C LEU A 21 10.09 -10.80 16.65
N LYS A 22 10.72 -10.47 17.79
CA LYS A 22 10.33 -9.30 18.57
C LYS A 22 10.77 -8.05 17.80
N ALA A 23 10.00 -6.96 17.94
CA ALA A 23 10.36 -5.68 17.33
C ALA A 23 11.78 -5.27 17.75
N GLN A 24 12.62 -4.97 16.77
CA GLN A 24 14.00 -4.55 16.99
C GLN A 24 14.07 -3.08 17.43
N GLU A 25 13.09 -2.28 16.99
CA GLU A 25 13.01 -0.86 17.33
C GLU A 25 11.55 -0.43 17.46
N ILE A 26 11.27 0.44 18.44
CA ILE A 26 9.95 1.06 18.62
C ILE A 26 10.17 2.56 18.74
N ILE A 27 9.57 3.31 17.83
CA ILE A 27 9.68 4.77 17.76
C ILE A 27 8.30 5.37 18.00
N LYS A 28 8.22 6.37 18.88
CA LYS A 28 6.98 7.12 19.15
C LYS A 28 7.18 8.58 18.81
N LYS A 29 6.33 9.14 17.95
CA LYS A 29 6.40 10.55 17.54
C LYS A 29 5.02 11.05 17.13
N LYS A 30 4.66 12.25 17.60
CA LYS A 30 3.40 12.95 17.25
C LYS A 30 2.13 12.08 17.42
N GLY A 31 2.08 11.25 18.46
CA GLY A 31 0.91 10.39 18.73
C GLY A 31 0.84 9.10 17.89
N TYR A 32 1.87 8.80 17.12
CA TYR A 32 2.00 7.55 16.36
C TYR A 32 3.17 6.72 16.89
N THR A 33 2.99 5.40 16.89
CA THR A 33 4.01 4.40 17.23
C THR A 33 4.33 3.58 15.99
N LEU A 34 5.61 3.50 15.64
CA LEU A 34 6.13 2.59 14.62
C LEU A 34 6.99 1.53 15.30
N SER A 35 6.62 0.27 15.12
CA SER A 35 7.49 -0.87 15.44
C SER A 35 8.20 -1.35 14.17
N PHE A 36 9.50 -1.59 14.24
CA PHE A 36 10.30 -2.05 13.11
C PHE A 36 10.95 -3.40 13.45
N GLU A 37 10.84 -4.36 12.54
CA GLU A 37 11.55 -5.64 12.60
C GLU A 37 12.16 -5.98 11.24
N SER A 38 13.20 -6.81 11.26
CA SER A 38 13.77 -7.37 10.03
C SER A 38 14.36 -8.74 10.32
N ASN A 39 14.08 -9.72 9.46
CA ASN A 39 14.81 -10.99 9.44
C ASN A 39 16.03 -10.95 8.49
N PHE A 40 16.28 -9.79 7.86
CA PHE A 40 17.38 -9.57 6.93
C PHE A 40 18.52 -8.84 7.65
N ALA A 41 19.53 -9.59 8.09
CA ALA A 41 20.64 -9.06 8.91
C ALA A 41 21.49 -7.99 8.20
N GLU A 42 21.50 -7.99 6.86
CA GLU A 42 22.31 -7.09 6.02
C GLU A 42 21.55 -5.81 5.63
N LEU A 43 20.37 -5.55 6.21
CA LEU A 43 19.61 -4.33 5.93
C LEU A 43 20.46 -3.09 6.23
N ASP A 44 20.68 -2.25 5.22
CA ASP A 44 21.42 -0.99 5.38
C ASP A 44 20.75 -0.12 6.48
N PRO A 45 21.48 0.23 7.56
CA PRO A 45 20.96 1.10 8.61
C PRO A 45 20.46 2.46 8.09
N LYS A 46 21.06 3.00 7.02
CA LYS A 46 20.61 4.26 6.40
C LYS A 46 19.26 4.07 5.71
N LEU A 47 19.07 2.97 4.99
CA LEU A 47 17.78 2.64 4.39
C LEU A 47 16.71 2.44 5.45
N LYS A 48 17.00 1.65 6.49
CA LYS A 48 16.09 1.49 7.65
C LYS A 48 15.65 2.84 8.20
N LYS A 49 16.61 3.74 8.44
CA LYS A 49 16.34 5.09 8.94
C LYS A 49 15.43 5.88 7.98
N ARG A 50 15.72 5.87 6.67
CA ARG A 50 14.90 6.57 5.67
C ARG A 50 13.46 6.04 5.61
N LEU A 51 13.24 4.72 5.71
CA LEU A 51 11.90 4.14 5.76
C LEU A 51 11.10 4.65 6.98
N ILE A 52 11.75 4.69 8.15
CA ILE A 52 11.15 5.20 9.39
C ILE A 52 10.85 6.70 9.26
N GLU A 53 11.77 7.48 8.70
CA GLU A 53 11.57 8.93 8.49
C GLU A 53 10.43 9.20 7.51
N SER A 54 10.35 8.47 6.39
CA SER A 54 9.23 8.54 5.44
C SER A 54 7.90 8.29 6.13
N PHE A 55 7.79 7.25 6.97
CA PHE A 55 6.56 6.97 7.73
C PHE A 55 6.11 8.18 8.54
N PHE A 56 7.00 8.75 9.36
CA PHE A 56 6.64 9.87 10.24
C PHE A 56 6.42 11.19 9.50
N GLU A 57 6.89 11.29 8.26
CA GLU A 57 6.61 12.42 7.38
C GLU A 57 5.23 12.31 6.72
N VAL A 58 4.87 11.13 6.21
CA VAL A 58 3.67 10.96 5.38
C VAL A 58 2.45 10.49 6.17
N TYR A 59 2.59 9.49 7.06
CA TYR A 59 1.44 8.82 7.66
C TYR A 59 0.54 9.75 8.49
N PRO A 60 1.05 10.69 9.31
CA PRO A 60 0.20 11.67 10.00
C PRO A 60 -0.57 12.59 9.04
N LYS A 61 0.00 12.93 7.87
CA LYS A 61 -0.67 13.75 6.85
C LYS A 61 -1.81 12.97 6.20
N LEU A 62 -1.56 11.71 5.85
CA LEU A 62 -2.57 10.84 5.25
C LEU A 62 -3.72 10.55 6.21
N ALA A 63 -3.41 10.26 7.48
CA ALA A 63 -4.41 10.11 8.53
C ALA A 63 -5.28 11.38 8.65
N LYS A 64 -4.66 12.56 8.72
CA LYS A 64 -5.41 13.82 8.79
C LYS A 64 -6.29 14.05 7.56
N GLU A 65 -5.80 13.72 6.37
CA GLU A 65 -6.50 14.03 5.12
C GLU A 65 -7.62 13.04 4.78
N TYR A 66 -7.43 11.75 5.03
CA TYR A 66 -8.32 10.70 4.55
C TYR A 66 -9.06 9.96 5.68
N ASN A 67 -8.37 9.63 6.78
CA ASN A 67 -8.97 8.88 7.89
C ASN A 67 -8.31 9.20 9.25
N PRO A 68 -8.83 10.19 10.01
CA PRO A 68 -8.26 10.56 11.31
C PRO A 68 -8.31 9.44 12.37
N ASN A 69 -9.23 8.49 12.18
CA ASN A 69 -9.46 7.33 13.05
C ASN A 69 -8.58 6.13 12.68
N THR A 70 -7.72 6.23 11.68
CA THR A 70 -6.77 5.17 11.34
C THR A 70 -5.84 4.82 12.51
N LEU A 71 -5.27 3.61 12.45
CA LEU A 71 -4.40 3.04 13.48
C LEU A 71 -3.29 4.00 13.88
N LYS A 72 -3.05 4.09 15.19
CA LYS A 72 -1.92 4.85 15.77
C LYS A 72 -0.66 4.01 15.95
N GLU A 73 -0.80 2.68 15.86
CA GLU A 73 0.30 1.73 15.94
C GLU A 73 0.45 1.01 14.61
N VAL A 74 1.63 1.12 14.01
CA VAL A 74 1.98 0.50 12.73
C VAL A 74 3.23 -0.33 12.90
N LYS A 75 3.33 -1.40 12.11
CA LYS A 75 4.48 -2.31 12.11
C LYS A 75 5.12 -2.35 10.74
N PHE A 76 6.43 -2.11 10.68
CA PHE A 76 7.25 -2.37 9.49
C PHE A 76 8.05 -3.65 9.69
N SER A 77 8.15 -4.44 8.62
CA SER A 77 8.85 -5.71 8.61
C SER A 77 9.60 -5.85 7.29
N VAL A 78 10.91 -6.06 7.32
CA VAL A 78 11.68 -6.44 6.12
C VAL A 78 11.87 -7.96 6.15
N ASP A 79 11.38 -8.64 5.11
CA ASP A 79 11.29 -10.10 5.04
C ASP A 79 12.12 -10.69 3.87
N THR A 80 12.95 -11.69 4.13
CA THR A 80 13.70 -12.48 3.14
C THR A 80 12.83 -13.44 2.31
N ASN A 81 11.68 -13.81 2.83
CA ASN A 81 10.77 -14.77 2.18
C ASN A 81 9.73 -14.10 1.29
N TYR A 82 9.40 -12.83 1.55
CA TYR A 82 8.46 -12.07 0.73
C TYR A 82 9.06 -11.73 -0.64
N LYS A 83 8.37 -12.09 -1.73
CA LYS A 83 8.88 -11.99 -3.11
C LYS A 83 8.31 -10.85 -3.93
N GLY A 84 7.32 -10.12 -3.40
CA GLY A 84 6.76 -8.92 -4.03
C GLY A 84 7.64 -7.68 -3.83
N VAL A 85 7.05 -6.50 -3.94
CA VAL A 85 7.68 -5.22 -3.61
C VAL A 85 7.47 -4.93 -2.12
N ALA A 86 6.22 -4.72 -1.75
CA ALA A 86 5.73 -4.68 -0.38
C ALA A 86 4.26 -5.11 -0.33
N ALA A 87 3.75 -5.35 0.87
CA ALA A 87 2.33 -5.59 1.11
C ALA A 87 1.91 -5.15 2.51
N THR A 88 0.66 -4.73 2.62
CA THR A 88 0.07 -4.26 3.86
C THR A 88 -1.10 -5.14 4.30
N SER A 89 -1.12 -5.49 5.59
CA SER A 89 -2.24 -6.19 6.22
C SER A 89 -2.24 -5.93 7.73
N ASN A 90 -3.42 -5.66 8.30
CA ASN A 90 -3.62 -5.51 9.76
C ASN A 90 -2.62 -4.54 10.43
N GLY A 91 -2.41 -3.36 9.83
CA GLY A 91 -1.47 -2.36 10.34
C GLY A 91 0.02 -2.73 10.20
N LYS A 92 0.34 -3.85 9.52
CA LYS A 92 1.70 -4.29 9.22
C LYS A 92 2.02 -4.07 7.75
N VAL A 93 3.09 -3.35 7.47
CA VAL A 93 3.75 -3.28 6.16
C VAL A 93 4.91 -4.26 6.12
N THR A 94 4.93 -5.12 5.11
CA THR A 94 6.01 -6.07 4.84
C THR A 94 6.73 -5.66 3.58
N PHE A 95 8.02 -5.35 3.66
CA PHE A 95 8.89 -5.01 2.53
C PHE A 95 9.73 -6.21 2.13
N SER A 96 9.92 -6.40 0.83
CA SER A 96 10.85 -7.40 0.31
C SER A 96 12.30 -6.94 0.52
N SER A 97 13.09 -7.74 1.23
CA SER A 97 14.54 -7.52 1.34
C SER A 97 15.22 -7.46 -0.04
N ILE A 98 14.78 -8.30 -0.99
CA ILE A 98 15.31 -8.34 -2.37
C ILE A 98 15.02 -7.00 -3.07
N TRP A 99 13.83 -6.44 -2.88
CA TRP A 99 13.50 -5.13 -3.43
C TRP A 99 14.32 -4.02 -2.78
N MET A 100 14.42 -4.00 -1.44
CA MET A 100 15.20 -3.01 -0.70
C MET A 100 16.67 -2.96 -1.11
N VAL A 101 17.28 -4.11 -1.43
CA VAL A 101 18.67 -4.17 -1.93
C VAL A 101 18.77 -3.64 -3.36
N LYS A 102 17.82 -3.98 -4.23
CA LYS A 102 17.83 -3.58 -5.65
C LYS A 102 17.42 -2.12 -5.88
N HIS A 103 16.58 -1.59 -5.00
CA HIS A 103 15.94 -0.28 -5.12
C HIS A 103 16.02 0.48 -3.78
N PRO A 104 17.23 0.76 -3.25
CA PRO A 104 17.40 1.41 -1.95
C PRO A 104 16.86 2.86 -1.91
N GLU A 105 16.63 3.47 -3.07
CA GLU A 105 16.03 4.80 -3.18
C GLU A 105 14.49 4.76 -3.18
N ASP A 106 13.85 3.60 -3.34
CA ASP A 106 12.39 3.46 -3.40
C ASP A 106 11.75 3.46 -2.01
N ILE A 107 12.01 4.50 -1.22
CA ILE A 107 11.45 4.66 0.12
C ILE A 107 9.95 5.03 0.09
N ASP A 108 9.45 5.50 -1.05
CA ASP A 108 8.05 5.89 -1.23
C ASP A 108 7.09 4.72 -1.45
N VAL A 109 7.62 3.49 -1.53
CA VAL A 109 6.82 2.31 -1.24
C VAL A 109 6.13 2.42 0.13
N VAL A 110 6.75 3.10 1.11
CA VAL A 110 6.11 3.41 2.39
C VAL A 110 4.81 4.19 2.18
N THR A 111 4.81 5.23 1.36
CA THR A 111 3.65 6.11 1.14
C THR A 111 2.48 5.34 0.51
N HIS A 112 2.76 4.44 -0.43
CA HIS A 112 1.76 3.55 -1.01
C HIS A 112 1.18 2.61 0.06
N GLU A 113 2.05 1.87 0.74
CA GLU A 113 1.64 0.81 1.67
C GLU A 113 0.89 1.35 2.89
N VAL A 114 1.36 2.44 3.49
CA VAL A 114 0.69 3.02 4.66
C VAL A 114 -0.63 3.68 4.29
N MET A 115 -0.86 4.02 3.02
CA MET A 115 -2.19 4.43 2.56
C MET A 115 -3.18 3.28 2.69
N HIS A 116 -2.80 2.01 2.49
CA HIS A 116 -3.71 0.89 2.74
C HIS A 116 -4.18 0.78 4.20
N ILE A 117 -3.33 1.19 5.16
CA ILE A 117 -3.72 1.27 6.57
C ILE A 117 -4.71 2.43 6.80
N VAL A 118 -4.55 3.54 6.08
CA VAL A 118 -5.46 4.70 6.14
C VAL A 118 -6.80 4.38 5.49
N GLN A 119 -6.78 3.69 4.35
CA GLN A 119 -7.95 3.23 3.61
C GLN A 119 -8.87 2.41 4.51
N ASP A 120 -8.32 1.39 5.17
CA ASP A 120 -9.03 0.51 6.11
C ASP A 120 -10.43 0.08 5.63
N TYR A 121 -10.52 -0.30 4.35
CA TYR A 121 -11.81 -0.61 3.71
C TYR A 121 -12.42 -1.94 4.19
N GLY A 122 -11.79 -2.65 5.13
CA GLY A 122 -12.19 -3.99 5.55
C GLY A 122 -12.47 -4.91 4.35
N ARG A 123 -13.65 -5.55 4.36
CA ARG A 123 -14.18 -6.23 3.17
C ARG A 123 -14.72 -5.19 2.18
N SER A 124 -13.82 -4.65 1.36
CA SER A 124 -14.18 -3.59 0.40
C SER A 124 -15.33 -4.02 -0.52
N VAL A 125 -16.21 -3.06 -0.82
CA VAL A 125 -17.31 -3.18 -1.80
C VAL A 125 -16.91 -2.62 -3.18
N GLY A 126 -15.73 -2.00 -3.28
CA GLY A 126 -15.19 -1.47 -4.52
C GLY A 126 -14.26 -2.47 -5.22
N PRO A 127 -13.96 -2.23 -6.50
CA PRO A 127 -13.02 -3.06 -7.24
C PRO A 127 -11.58 -2.80 -6.78
N GLY A 128 -10.74 -3.84 -6.75
CA GLY A 128 -9.35 -3.75 -6.26
C GLY A 128 -8.50 -2.70 -6.98
N TRP A 129 -8.74 -2.45 -8.27
CA TRP A 129 -7.99 -1.43 -9.02
C TRP A 129 -8.15 -0.02 -8.45
N LEU A 130 -9.27 0.25 -7.78
CA LEU A 130 -9.55 1.53 -7.16
C LEU A 130 -8.73 1.69 -5.87
N THR A 131 -8.63 0.62 -5.07
CA THR A 131 -7.80 0.57 -3.87
C THR A 131 -6.33 0.86 -4.19
N GLU A 132 -5.76 0.13 -5.15
CA GLU A 132 -4.37 0.28 -5.57
C GLU A 132 -4.11 1.62 -6.28
N GLY A 133 -5.06 2.06 -7.12
CA GLY A 133 -4.97 3.34 -7.83
C GLY A 133 -5.00 4.54 -6.89
N ILE A 134 -5.80 4.49 -5.81
CA ILE A 134 -5.82 5.53 -4.77
C ILE A 134 -4.47 5.56 -4.02
N ALA A 135 -3.90 4.40 -3.70
CA ALA A 135 -2.60 4.31 -3.02
C ALA A 135 -1.48 4.97 -3.84
N ASP A 136 -1.41 4.69 -5.15
CA ASP A 136 -0.41 5.34 -6.02
C ASP A 136 -0.74 6.82 -6.32
N TYR A 137 -2.01 7.21 -6.39
CA TYR A 137 -2.38 8.63 -6.46
C TYR A 137 -1.88 9.39 -5.23
N VAL A 138 -2.07 8.83 -4.04
CA VAL A 138 -1.55 9.37 -2.79
C VAL A 138 -0.03 9.40 -2.78
N ARG A 139 0.65 8.33 -3.23
CA ARG A 139 2.09 8.32 -3.41
C ARG A 139 2.58 9.44 -4.34
N SER A 140 1.86 9.71 -5.42
CA SER A 140 2.23 10.80 -6.35
C SER A 140 2.18 12.18 -5.69
N LYS A 141 1.27 12.38 -4.72
CA LYS A 141 1.02 13.66 -4.04
C LYS A 141 1.86 13.86 -2.77
N PHE A 142 2.10 12.78 -2.03
CA PHE A 142 2.71 12.82 -0.69
C PHE A 142 4.08 12.14 -0.61
N GLY A 143 4.55 11.54 -1.70
CA GLY A 143 5.86 10.89 -1.74
C GLY A 143 6.99 11.86 -1.38
N VAL A 144 7.98 11.34 -0.67
CA VAL A 144 9.14 12.07 -0.15
C VAL A 144 10.25 12.17 -1.20
N ASP A 145 10.46 11.10 -1.98
CA ASP A 145 11.61 10.95 -2.90
C ASP A 145 11.30 10.07 -4.12
N ASN A 146 10.13 10.27 -4.74
CA ASN A 146 9.80 9.62 -6.02
C ASN A 146 10.89 9.83 -7.10
N PRO A 147 11.54 11.01 -7.24
CA PRO A 147 12.65 11.20 -8.17
C PRO A 147 13.86 10.31 -7.90
N GLY A 148 14.26 10.12 -6.63
CA GLY A 148 15.35 9.21 -6.26
C GLY A 148 15.07 7.77 -6.68
N ALA A 149 13.82 7.33 -6.54
CA ALA A 149 13.35 6.01 -7.00
C ALA A 149 13.15 5.91 -8.52
N LYS A 150 13.26 7.01 -9.27
CA LYS A 150 12.82 7.14 -10.68
C LYS A 150 11.36 6.69 -10.88
N TRP A 151 10.54 6.86 -9.84
CA TRP A 151 9.12 6.54 -9.90
C TRP A 151 8.37 7.68 -10.60
N THR A 152 7.57 7.36 -11.60
CA THR A 152 6.81 8.33 -12.40
C THR A 152 5.41 7.83 -12.69
N MET A 153 4.45 8.67 -13.05
CA MET A 153 3.22 8.17 -13.67
C MET A 153 3.47 8.05 -15.19
N PRO A 154 3.35 6.85 -15.79
CA PRO A 154 3.68 6.67 -17.19
C PRO A 154 2.70 7.42 -18.09
N ASP A 155 3.16 7.89 -19.25
CA ASP A 155 2.28 8.48 -20.26
C ASP A 155 1.19 7.50 -20.68
N LEU A 156 0.03 8.05 -21.04
CA LEU A 156 -1.11 7.27 -21.48
C LEU A 156 -0.80 6.57 -22.81
N LYS A 157 -1.13 5.28 -22.89
CA LYS A 157 -1.01 4.46 -24.10
C LYS A 157 -2.37 3.85 -24.48
N PRO A 158 -2.58 3.45 -25.75
CA PRO A 158 -3.85 2.88 -26.21
C PRO A 158 -4.31 1.64 -25.44
N GLU A 159 -3.38 0.81 -24.96
CA GLU A 159 -3.66 -0.40 -24.20
C GLU A 159 -4.02 -0.15 -22.73
N HIS A 160 -3.89 1.09 -22.26
CA HIS A 160 -4.22 1.44 -20.88
C HIS A 160 -5.73 1.59 -20.67
N SER A 161 -6.14 1.38 -19.42
CA SER A 161 -7.48 1.53 -18.88
C SER A 161 -7.38 2.02 -17.43
N TYR A 162 -8.39 2.74 -16.95
CA TYR A 162 -8.50 3.10 -15.53
C TYR A 162 -8.52 1.86 -14.60
N LYS A 163 -8.76 0.66 -15.13
CA LYS A 163 -8.74 -0.61 -14.40
C LYS A 163 -7.32 -1.20 -14.25
N ASN A 164 -6.29 -0.62 -14.85
CA ASN A 164 -4.92 -1.15 -14.74
C ASN A 164 -4.30 -1.01 -13.35
N SER A 165 -4.96 -0.31 -12.41
CA SER A 165 -4.46 -0.06 -11.05
C SER A 165 -3.22 0.83 -11.05
N TYR A 166 -2.64 1.03 -9.86
CA TYR A 166 -1.31 1.63 -9.66
C TYR A 166 -1.13 2.95 -10.43
N ARG A 167 0.09 3.21 -10.91
CA ARG A 167 0.57 4.39 -11.63
C ARG A 167 -0.34 4.84 -12.80
N ILE A 168 -0.99 3.92 -13.51
CA ILE A 168 -1.88 4.26 -14.64
C ILE A 168 -3.17 4.89 -14.11
N THR A 169 -3.81 4.23 -13.14
CA THR A 169 -5.01 4.74 -12.49
C THR A 169 -4.70 6.02 -11.69
N ALA A 170 -3.55 6.09 -11.04
CA ALA A 170 -3.10 7.28 -10.32
C ALA A 170 -3.01 8.50 -11.23
N ARG A 171 -2.45 8.35 -12.44
CA ARG A 171 -2.38 9.44 -13.44
C ARG A 171 -3.75 9.95 -13.84
N PHE A 172 -4.70 9.03 -14.04
CA PHE A 172 -6.09 9.37 -14.34
C PHE A 172 -6.76 10.10 -13.16
N PHE A 173 -6.49 9.69 -11.93
CA PHE A 173 -6.98 10.36 -10.73
C PHE A 173 -6.41 11.77 -10.58
N THR A 174 -5.11 11.96 -10.83
CA THR A 174 -4.51 13.29 -10.91
C THR A 174 -5.20 14.16 -11.96
N TRP A 175 -5.51 13.60 -13.12
CA TRP A 175 -6.25 14.31 -14.17
C TRP A 175 -7.67 14.71 -13.75
N ILE A 176 -8.42 13.82 -13.10
CA ILE A 176 -9.78 14.13 -12.57
C ILE A 176 -9.70 15.28 -11.57
N GLU A 177 -8.75 15.21 -10.64
CA GLU A 177 -8.57 16.20 -9.58
C GLU A 177 -8.21 17.59 -10.13
N LYS A 178 -7.42 17.64 -11.21
CA LYS A 178 -6.99 18.87 -11.86
C LYS A 178 -8.03 19.46 -12.82
N ASN A 179 -8.66 18.63 -13.64
CA ASN A 179 -9.42 19.09 -14.81
C ASN A 179 -10.93 18.94 -14.70
N VAL A 180 -11.41 18.08 -13.80
CA VAL A 180 -12.85 17.78 -13.67
C VAL A 180 -13.38 18.38 -12.37
N LYS A 181 -12.92 17.87 -11.23
CA LYS A 181 -13.35 18.34 -9.91
C LYS A 181 -12.40 17.87 -8.82
N SER A 182 -11.77 18.84 -8.15
CA SER A 182 -10.95 18.54 -6.98
C SER A 182 -11.79 17.99 -5.82
N GLY A 183 -11.22 17.04 -5.08
CA GLY A 183 -11.84 16.33 -3.97
C GLY A 183 -12.64 15.09 -4.38
N THR A 184 -12.75 14.79 -5.69
CA THR A 184 -13.43 13.59 -6.20
C THR A 184 -12.82 12.33 -5.62
N ILE A 185 -11.50 12.17 -5.67
CA ILE A 185 -10.81 10.95 -5.25
C ILE A 185 -10.89 10.77 -3.74
N LYS A 186 -10.82 11.87 -2.98
CA LYS A 186 -11.05 11.85 -1.54
C LYS A 186 -12.47 11.42 -1.17
N ALA A 187 -13.49 11.87 -1.90
CA ALA A 187 -14.87 11.46 -1.68
C ALA A 187 -15.10 9.98 -2.05
N VAL A 188 -14.46 9.50 -3.12
CA VAL A 188 -14.49 8.09 -3.52
C VAL A 188 -13.82 7.20 -2.46
N ASP A 189 -12.62 7.57 -1.99
CA ASP A 189 -11.92 6.89 -0.89
C ASP A 189 -12.80 6.76 0.36
N ALA A 190 -13.47 7.86 0.76
CA ALA A 190 -14.40 7.83 1.89
C ALA A 190 -15.57 6.86 1.66
N SER A 191 -16.18 6.87 0.48
CA SER A 191 -17.31 5.97 0.19
C SER A 191 -16.94 4.49 0.22
N LEU A 192 -15.69 4.14 -0.11
CA LEU A 192 -15.19 2.77 -0.03
C LEU A 192 -15.04 2.31 1.41
N ARG A 193 -14.49 3.19 2.26
CA ARG A 193 -14.35 2.95 3.70
C ARG A 193 -15.69 2.89 4.42
N ASP A 194 -16.65 3.71 4.00
CA ASP A 194 -18.00 3.72 4.55
C ASP A 194 -18.89 2.59 3.99
N HIS A 195 -18.36 1.74 3.10
CA HIS A 195 -19.09 0.67 2.41
C HIS A 195 -20.34 1.14 1.63
N THR A 196 -20.35 2.39 1.16
CA THR A 196 -21.45 2.97 0.38
C THR A 196 -21.12 3.15 -1.10
N TYR A 197 -19.91 2.78 -1.52
CA TYR A 197 -19.47 2.92 -2.90
C TYR A 197 -20.40 2.19 -3.88
N THR A 198 -20.86 2.91 -4.89
CA THR A 198 -21.47 2.39 -6.11
C THR A 198 -20.93 3.17 -7.30
N SER A 199 -20.97 2.60 -8.51
CA SER A 199 -20.49 3.29 -9.72
C SER A 199 -21.20 4.63 -9.98
N ALA A 200 -22.41 4.83 -9.45
CA ALA A 200 -23.16 6.08 -9.57
C ALA A 200 -22.49 7.28 -8.88
N ILE A 201 -21.55 7.06 -7.95
CA ILE A 201 -20.83 8.15 -7.27
C ILE A 201 -20.05 9.02 -8.27
N TRP A 202 -19.50 8.43 -9.33
CA TRP A 202 -18.74 9.15 -10.34
C TRP A 202 -19.61 10.18 -11.06
N THR A 203 -20.78 9.77 -11.55
CA THR A 203 -21.75 10.67 -12.18
C THR A 203 -22.27 11.71 -11.19
N LYS A 204 -22.55 11.32 -9.94
CA LYS A 204 -22.99 12.26 -8.91
C LYS A 204 -21.96 13.35 -8.60
N LEU A 205 -20.68 13.00 -8.57
CA LEU A 205 -19.61 13.95 -8.23
C LEU A 205 -19.21 14.81 -9.43
N THR A 206 -19.16 14.22 -10.63
CA THR A 206 -18.49 14.81 -11.80
C THR A 206 -19.43 15.11 -12.97
N GLY A 207 -20.65 14.60 -12.95
CA GLY A 207 -21.58 14.65 -14.10
C GLY A 207 -21.35 13.58 -15.16
N LYS A 208 -20.29 12.76 -15.05
CA LYS A 208 -19.98 11.65 -15.97
C LYS A 208 -19.67 10.36 -15.22
N ASP A 209 -19.95 9.22 -15.85
CA ASP A 209 -19.50 7.93 -15.36
C ASP A 209 -18.00 7.71 -15.65
N LEU A 210 -17.43 6.61 -15.16
CA LEU A 210 -16.00 6.30 -15.34
C LEU A 210 -15.59 6.19 -16.80
N ASP A 211 -16.43 5.59 -17.64
CA ASP A 211 -16.11 5.40 -19.07
C ASP A 211 -16.12 6.74 -19.81
N GLY A 212 -17.07 7.63 -19.50
CA GLY A 212 -17.09 8.99 -20.03
C GLY A 212 -15.90 9.83 -19.56
N LEU A 213 -15.54 9.75 -18.27
CA LEU A 213 -14.35 10.42 -17.73
C LEU A 213 -13.06 9.90 -18.39
N TRP A 214 -12.95 8.59 -18.58
CA TRP A 214 -11.81 7.99 -19.25
C TRP A 214 -11.70 8.43 -20.71
N ALA A 215 -12.82 8.47 -21.43
CA ALA A 215 -12.84 8.93 -22.82
C ALA A 215 -12.38 10.40 -22.95
N ASP A 216 -12.74 11.28 -22.01
CA ASP A 216 -12.25 12.65 -21.98
C ASP A 216 -10.75 12.71 -21.68
N TYR A 217 -10.28 11.92 -20.71
CA TYR A 217 -8.88 11.81 -20.37
C TYR A 217 -8.04 11.33 -21.55
N VAL A 218 -8.51 10.34 -22.30
CA VAL A 218 -7.83 9.84 -23.51
C VAL A 218 -7.69 10.93 -24.57
N LYS A 219 -8.69 11.81 -24.72
CA LYS A 219 -8.62 12.93 -25.67
C LYS A 219 -7.66 14.02 -25.23
N ASN A 220 -7.59 14.30 -23.92
CA ASN A 220 -6.80 15.41 -23.35
C ASN A 220 -6.02 14.96 -22.12
N PRO A 221 -4.96 14.14 -22.25
CA PRO A 221 -4.34 13.45 -21.11
C PRO A 221 -3.38 14.33 -20.30
N GLN A 222 -3.40 15.66 -20.42
CA GLN A 222 -2.43 16.53 -19.75
C GLN A 222 -2.73 16.68 -18.25
N ILE A 223 -1.72 16.48 -17.41
CA ILE A 223 -1.77 16.63 -15.94
C ILE A 223 -0.83 17.72 -15.43
#